data_AF-A0A8F4J9N7-F1
#
_entry.id   AF-A0A8F4J9N7-F1
#
_cell.length_a   1.000
_cell.length_b   1.000
_cell.length_c   1.000
_cell.angle_alpha   90.00
_cell.angle_beta   90.00
_cell.angle_gamma   90.00
#
_symmetry.space_group_name_H-M   'P 1'
#
loop_
_entity.id
_entity.type
_entity.pdbx_description
1 polymer ?
#
loop_
_entity_poly.entity_id
_entity_poly.type
_entity_poly.pdbx_seq_one_letter_code
_entity_poly.pdbx_strand_id
1 'polypeptide(L)'
;MFSYERRVVTSMLTTDDQAQRSEVVAFVGGALAAMPEFLRLGITAITVALTAWSGLRRVVGAGRSGPDDLAWLKTHPIGLVRQWVRALQSLVLFAENEKMEAATP
;
A
#
# COMPACT_ATOMS: atom_id res chain seq x y z
N MET A 1 5.15 -2.98 -8.82
CA MET A 1 4.72 -2.20 -7.64
C MET A 1 5.69 -1.04 -7.44
N PHE A 2 5.19 0.16 -7.13
CA PHE A 2 6.02 1.35 -6.92
C PHE A 2 6.59 1.44 -5.49
N SER A 3 7.66 2.22 -5.31
CA SER A 3 8.34 2.38 -4.00
C SER A 3 7.45 2.99 -2.90
N TYR A 4 6.49 3.85 -3.29
CA TYR A 4 5.53 4.44 -2.37
C TYR A 4 4.48 3.43 -1.90
N GLU A 5 3.89 2.68 -2.84
CA GLU A 5 3.00 1.55 -2.55
C GLU A 5 3.65 0.56 -1.60
N ARG A 6 4.93 0.22 -1.84
CA ARG A 6 5.68 -0.68 -0.96
C ARG A 6 5.72 -0.19 0.47
N ARG A 7 6.02 1.10 0.67
CA ARG A 7 6.08 1.71 2.00
C ARG A 7 4.72 1.68 2.71
N VAL A 8 3.66 2.01 1.98
CA VAL A 8 2.28 1.99 2.51
C VAL A 8 1.88 0.58 2.89
N VAL A 9 2.12 -0.41 2.03
CA VAL A 9 1.85 -1.83 2.32
C VAL A 9 2.65 -2.30 3.53
N THR A 10 3.96 -2.01 3.60
CA THR A 10 4.78 -2.39 4.75
C THR A 10 4.29 -1.76 6.05
N SER A 11 3.73 -0.55 6.02
CA SER A 11 3.13 0.09 7.20
C SER A 11 1.78 -0.50 7.62
N MET A 12 1.14 -1.30 6.76
CA MET A 12 -0.12 -1.99 7.06
C MET A 12 0.08 -3.39 7.66
N LEU A 13 1.26 -4.00 7.47
CA LEU A 13 1.56 -5.35 7.94
C LEU A 13 1.64 -5.38 9.46
N THR A 14 0.94 -6.32 10.08
CA THR A 14 0.98 -6.54 11.53
C THR A 14 1.99 -7.61 11.96
N THR A 15 2.44 -8.42 11.01
CA THR A 15 3.42 -9.50 11.24
C THR A 15 4.85 -8.97 11.30
N ASP A 16 5.70 -9.59 12.14
CA ASP A 16 7.13 -9.23 12.25
C ASP A 16 8.06 -10.10 11.39
N ASP A 17 7.57 -11.22 10.88
CA ASP A 17 8.33 -12.13 10.03
C ASP A 17 8.67 -11.49 8.66
N GLN A 18 9.97 -11.31 8.42
CA GLN A 18 10.53 -10.79 7.18
C GLN A 18 10.18 -11.67 5.96
N ALA A 19 10.13 -13.01 6.18
CA ALA A 19 9.58 -14.04 5.31
C ALA A 19 8.25 -13.61 4.68
N GLN A 20 7.26 -13.59 5.57
CA GLN A 20 5.86 -13.29 5.28
C GLN A 20 5.67 -11.86 4.73
N ARG A 21 6.41 -10.87 5.25
CA ARG A 21 6.38 -9.49 4.74
C ARG A 21 6.75 -9.40 3.26
N SER A 22 7.78 -10.12 2.83
CA SER A 22 8.25 -10.09 1.45
C SER A 22 7.23 -10.72 0.47
N GLU A 23 6.53 -11.76 0.92
CA GLU A 23 5.53 -12.48 0.14
C GLU A 23 4.24 -11.67 0.00
N VAL A 24 3.74 -11.04 1.07
CA VAL A 24 2.57 -10.16 0.98
C VAL A 24 2.85 -9.00 0.01
N VAL A 25 4.05 -8.41 0.08
CA VAL A 25 4.48 -7.37 -0.86
C VAL A 25 4.50 -7.88 -2.31
N ALA A 26 4.96 -9.11 -2.55
CA ALA A 26 4.97 -9.71 -3.88
C ALA A 26 3.54 -9.99 -4.39
N PHE A 27 2.67 -10.53 -3.54
CA PHE A 27 1.26 -10.78 -3.84
C PHE A 27 0.52 -9.51 -4.23
N VAL A 28 0.61 -8.47 -3.39
CA VAL A 28 -0.03 -7.17 -3.68
C VAL A 28 0.52 -6.58 -4.98
N GLY A 29 1.83 -6.69 -5.21
CA GLY A 29 2.45 -6.26 -6.46
C GLY A 29 1.91 -6.98 -7.70
N GLY A 30 1.66 -8.29 -7.60
CA GLY A 30 1.06 -9.10 -8.66
C GLY A 30 -0.42 -8.76 -8.90
N ALA A 31 -1.20 -8.60 -7.82
CA ALA A 31 -2.61 -8.21 -7.90
C ALA A 31 -2.80 -6.84 -8.57
N LEU A 32 -1.95 -5.87 -8.23
CA LEU A 32 -1.93 -4.56 -8.90
C LEU A 32 -1.57 -4.65 -10.38
N ALA A 33 -0.65 -5.55 -10.75
CA ALA A 33 -0.25 -5.75 -12.14
C ALA A 33 -1.35 -6.42 -12.98
N ALA A 34 -2.19 -7.25 -12.36
CA ALA A 34 -3.30 -7.93 -13.00
C ALA A 34 -4.58 -7.09 -13.15
N MET A 35 -4.60 -5.85 -12.62
CA MET A 35 -5.80 -5.01 -12.69
C MET A 35 -6.13 -4.55 -14.12
N PRO A 36 -7.43 -4.44 -14.46
CA PRO A 36 -7.88 -3.83 -15.71
C PRO A 36 -7.32 -2.41 -15.90
N GLU A 37 -7.02 -2.02 -17.15
CA GLU A 37 -6.29 -0.79 -17.45
C GLU A 37 -6.91 0.49 -16.87
N PHE A 38 -8.24 0.58 -16.82
CA PHE A 38 -8.95 1.73 -16.25
C PHE A 38 -8.73 1.87 -14.72
N LEU A 39 -8.68 0.75 -14.00
CA LEU A 39 -8.33 0.71 -12.58
C LEU A 39 -6.86 0.99 -12.38
N ARG A 40 -6.01 0.41 -13.24
CA ARG A 40 -4.56 0.61 -13.20
C ARG A 40 -4.18 2.08 -13.43
N LEU A 41 -4.86 2.78 -14.33
CA LEU A 41 -4.67 4.21 -14.59
C LEU A 41 -4.99 5.05 -13.35
N GLY A 42 -6.11 4.78 -12.68
CA GLY A 42 -6.49 5.46 -11.44
C GLY A 42 -5.46 5.25 -10.33
N ILE A 43 -5.02 4.00 -10.13
CA ILE A 43 -3.98 3.67 -9.14
C ILE A 43 -2.66 4.33 -9.49
N THR A 44 -2.22 4.25 -10.75
CA THR A 44 -0.95 4.83 -11.20
C THR A 44 -0.96 6.35 -11.02
N ALA A 45 -2.06 7.04 -11.37
CA ALA A 45 -2.18 8.48 -11.19
C ALA A 45 -2.09 8.89 -9.71
N ILE A 46 -2.77 8.17 -8.82
CA ILE A 46 -2.71 8.42 -7.38
C ILE A 46 -1.30 8.13 -6.85
N THR A 47 -0.69 7.01 -7.25
CA THR A 47 0.65 6.63 -6.80
C THR A 47 1.70 7.64 -7.27
N VAL A 48 1.61 8.13 -8.50
CA VAL A 48 2.50 9.18 -9.01
C VAL A 48 2.30 10.49 -8.23
N ALA A 49 1.05 10.91 -8.03
CA ALA A 49 0.73 12.13 -7.29
C ALA A 49 1.24 12.07 -5.83
N LEU A 50 1.03 10.94 -5.14
CA LEU A 50 1.49 10.73 -3.77
C LEU A 50 3.01 10.59 -3.67
N THR A 51 3.65 9.97 -4.68
CA THR A 51 5.12 9.90 -4.74
C THR A 51 5.73 11.28 -4.93
N ALA A 52 5.20 12.09 -5.85
CA ALA A 52 5.66 13.46 -6.07
C ALA A 52 5.45 14.33 -4.82
N TRP A 53 4.29 14.22 -4.17
CA TRP A 53 3.95 14.97 -2.96
C TRP A 53 4.79 14.57 -1.75
N SER A 54 5.05 13.27 -1.55
CA SER A 54 5.92 12.79 -0.47
C SER A 54 7.39 13.18 -0.70
N GLY A 55 7.86 13.17 -1.95
CA GLY A 55 9.18 13.66 -2.33
C GLY A 55 9.34 15.15 -2.03
N LEU A 56 8.36 15.97 -2.45
CA LEU A 56 8.34 17.41 -2.18
C LEU A 56 8.35 17.71 -0.68
N ARG A 57 7.55 17.00 0.12
CA ARG A 57 7.54 17.17 1.59
C ARG A 57 8.84 16.76 2.26
N ARG A 58 9.53 15.75 1.73
CA ARG A 58 10.85 15.34 2.23
C ARG A 58 11.90 16.44 2.03
N VAL A 59 11.86 17.11 0.88
CA VAL A 59 12.76 18.22 0.56
C VAL A 59 12.50 19.42 1.47
N VAL A 60 11.24 19.66 1.87
CA VAL A 60 10.85 20.76 2.77
C VAL A 60 11.01 20.39 4.26
N GLY A 61 11.59 19.23 4.60
CA GLY A 61 11.81 18.81 5.99
C GLY A 61 10.53 18.39 6.74
N ALA A 62 9.38 18.32 6.07
CA ALA A 62 8.10 17.89 6.61
C ALA A 62 7.81 16.40 6.36
N GLY A 63 8.85 15.58 6.32
CA GLY A 63 8.75 14.14 6.07
C GLY A 63 8.02 13.42 7.20
N ARG A 64 7.06 12.55 6.86
CA ARG A 64 6.37 11.68 7.83
C ARG A 64 6.96 10.28 7.86
N SER A 65 6.91 9.65 9.03
CA SER A 65 7.15 8.22 9.19
C SER A 65 6.08 7.41 8.43
N GLY A 66 6.38 6.16 8.05
CA GLY A 66 5.41 5.28 7.37
C GLY A 66 4.04 5.20 8.05
N PRO A 67 3.96 4.98 9.37
CA PRO A 67 2.69 4.94 10.11
C PRO A 67 1.93 6.28 10.09
N ASP A 68 2.63 7.41 10.24
CA ASP A 68 2.02 8.75 10.25
C ASP A 68 1.47 9.12 8.86
N ASP A 69 2.17 8.69 7.80
CA ASP A 69 1.71 8.91 6.42
C ASP A 69 0.46 8.06 6.13
N LEU A 70 0.43 6.81 6.60
CA LEU A 70 -0.76 5.94 6.51
C LEU A 70 -1.96 6.54 7.26
N ALA A 71 -1.77 7.06 8.47
CA ALA A 71 -2.82 7.71 9.25
C ALA A 71 -3.40 8.94 8.52
N TRP A 72 -2.54 9.72 7.87
CA TRP A 72 -2.96 10.85 7.05
C TRP A 72 -3.71 10.42 5.78
N LEU A 73 -3.25 9.38 5.08
CA LEU A 73 -3.93 8.87 3.89
C LEU A 73 -5.34 8.35 4.20
N LYS A 74 -5.53 7.71 5.37
CA LYS A 74 -6.85 7.25 5.83
C LYS A 74 -7.85 8.39 6.05
N THR A 75 -7.35 9.57 6.41
CA THR A 75 -8.16 10.77 6.69
C THR A 75 -8.17 11.78 5.54
N HIS A 76 -7.62 11.41 4.38
CA HIS A 76 -7.48 12.30 3.25
C HIS A 76 -8.84 12.84 2.76
N PRO A 77 -8.96 14.14 2.44
CA PRO A 77 -10.22 14.74 1.99
C PRO A 77 -10.71 14.15 0.66
N ILE A 78 -9.80 13.69 -0.19
CA ILE A 78 -10.13 13.04 -1.47
C ILE A 78 -10.62 11.61 -1.21
N GLY A 79 -11.90 11.35 -1.50
CA GLY A 79 -12.52 10.02 -1.33
C GLY A 79 -11.81 8.90 -2.08
N LEU A 80 -11.27 9.19 -3.26
CA LEU A 80 -10.53 8.22 -4.08
C LEU A 80 -9.23 7.75 -3.38
N VAL A 81 -8.52 8.63 -2.68
CA VAL A 81 -7.32 8.26 -1.91
C VAL A 81 -7.69 7.32 -0.77
N ARG A 82 -8.80 7.60 -0.05
CA ARG A 82 -9.29 6.70 1.00
C ARG A 82 -9.70 5.34 0.45
N GLN A 83 -10.34 5.31 -0.73
CA GLN A 83 -10.71 4.07 -1.41
C GLN A 83 -9.48 3.26 -1.85
N TRP A 84 -8.44 3.93 -2.35
CA TRP A 84 -7.16 3.32 -2.69
C TRP A 84 -6.50 2.67 -1.46
N VAL A 85 -6.45 3.38 -0.33
CA VAL A 85 -5.94 2.82 0.94
C VAL A 85 -6.72 1.57 1.34
N ARG A 86 -8.06 1.62 1.25
CA ARG A 86 -8.92 0.47 1.59
C ARG A 86 -8.68 -0.73 0.66
N ALA A 87 -8.47 -0.50 -0.63
CA ALA A 87 -8.16 -1.56 -1.57
C ALA A 87 -6.84 -2.25 -1.21
N LEU A 88 -5.78 -1.49 -0.92
CA LEU A 88 -4.51 -2.06 -0.47
C LEU A 88 -4.67 -2.83 0.85
N GLN A 89 -5.42 -2.29 1.81
CA GLN A 89 -5.70 -2.99 3.07
C GLN A 89 -6.42 -4.32 2.84
N SER A 90 -7.41 -4.37 1.94
CA SER A 90 -8.10 -5.63 1.64
C SER A 90 -7.18 -6.68 1.03
N LEU A 91 -6.26 -6.28 0.14
CA LEU A 91 -5.28 -7.20 -0.46
C LEU A 91 -4.27 -7.71 0.56
N VAL A 92 -3.82 -6.84 1.48
CA VAL A 92 -2.92 -7.23 2.58
C VAL A 92 -3.61 -8.22 3.50
N LEU A 93 -4.83 -7.91 3.96
CA LEU A 93 -5.61 -8.81 4.83
C LEU A 93 -5.90 -10.15 4.15
N PHE A 94 -6.22 -10.14 2.85
CA PHE A 94 -6.43 -11.36 2.09
C PHE A 94 -5.15 -12.21 2.04
N ALA A 95 -4.00 -11.60 1.73
CA ALA A 95 -2.73 -12.29 1.68
C ALA A 95 -2.28 -12.84 3.04
N GLU A 96 -2.51 -12.09 4.13
CA GLU A 96 -2.24 -12.56 5.49
C GLU A 96 -3.17 -13.73 5.87
N ASN A 97 -4.44 -13.69 5.51
CA ASN A 97 -5.40 -14.76 5.80
C ASN A 97 -5.16 -16.04 4.99
N GLU A 98 -4.91 -15.94 3.68
CA GLU A 98 -4.61 -17.10 2.82
C GLU A 98 -3.35 -17.83 3.32
N LYS A 99 -2.38 -17.08 3.86
CA LYS A 99 -1.17 -17.61 4.50
C LYS A 99 -1.47 -18.27 5.85
N MET A 100 -2.36 -17.72 6.67
CA MET A 100 -2.78 -18.35 7.94
C MET A 100 -3.53 -19.66 7.70
N GLU A 101 -4.34 -19.72 6.64
CA GLU A 101 -5.05 -20.94 6.24
C GLU A 101 -4.08 -22.01 5.69
N ALA A 102 -3.10 -21.63 4.86
CA ALA A 102 -2.05 -22.53 4.38
C ALA A 102 -1.09 -23.05 5.47
N ALA A 103 -1.03 -22.39 6.63
CA ALA A 103 -0.24 -22.78 7.79
C ALA A 103 -0.99 -23.72 8.76
N THR A 104 -2.27 -23.99 8.51
CA THR A 104 -3.09 -24.90 9.33
C THR A 104 -3.18 -26.26 8.61
N PRO A 105 -2.57 -27.34 9.14
CA PRO A 105 -2.52 -28.66 8.49
C PRO A 105 -3.85 -29.43 8.53
#